data_AF-A0AAV5EYG4-F1
#
_entry.id   AF-A0AAV5EYG4-F1
#
_cell.length_a   1.000
_cell.length_b   1.000
_cell.length_c   1.000
_cell.angle_alpha   90.00
_cell.angle_beta   90.00
_cell.angle_gamma   90.00
#
_symmetry.space_group_name_H-M   'P 1'
#
loop_
_entity.id
_entity.type
_entity.pdbx_description
1 polymer ?
#
loop_
_entity_poly.entity_id
_entity_poly.type
_entity_poly.pdbx_seq_one_letter_code
_entity_poly.pdbx_strand_id
1 'polypeptide(L)' 'MEWELAEVPGNPTPSLEDTTVDVVAAKIEPKLANAFIRQLNQICPLENLRHVKRVRRHTENGSICNIHLVLMISVCP' A
#
# COMPACT_ATOMS: atom_id res chain seq x y z
N MET A 1 19.14 28.02 9.30
CA MET A 1 17.74 28.33 8.94
C MET A 1 16.95 27.08 9.26
N GLU A 2 16.20 27.13 10.35
CA GLU A 2 15.29 26.06 10.76
C GLU A 2 13.92 26.44 10.21
N TRP A 3 13.30 25.55 9.43
CA TRP A 3 11.95 25.76 8.95
C TRP A 3 10.98 25.33 10.04
N GLU A 4 10.13 26.24 10.50
CA GLU A 4 9.01 25.92 11.39
C GLU A 4 7.72 25.73 10.57
N LEU A 5 7.01 24.65 10.87
CA LEU A 5 5.68 24.39 10.32
C LEU A 5 4.66 25.23 11.11
N ALA A 6 4.09 26.25 10.47
CA ALA A 6 3.01 27.04 11.05
C ALA A 6 1.65 26.42 10.72
N GLU A 7 0.82 26.17 11.74
CA GLU A 7 -0.56 25.73 11.55
C GLU A 7 -1.42 26.88 11.01
N VAL A 8 -2.13 26.65 9.91
CA VAL A 8 -3.02 27.64 9.28
C VAL A 8 -4.41 27.57 9.96
N PRO A 9 -4.88 28.64 10.62
CA PRO A 9 -6.20 28.65 11.25
C PRO A 9 -7.30 28.47 10.21
N GLY A 10 -8.16 27.47 10.39
CA GLY A 10 -9.31 27.20 9.53
C GLY A 10 -9.15 26.06 8.53
N ASN A 11 -7.96 25.44 8.43
CA ASN A 11 -7.82 24.15 7.77
C ASN A 11 -7.74 23.09 8.87
N PRO A 12 -8.80 22.30 9.14
CA PRO A 12 -8.62 21.12 9.98
C PRO A 12 -7.61 20.25 9.24
N THR A 13 -6.39 20.16 9.76
CA THR A 13 -5.43 19.17 9.30
C THR A 13 -6.15 17.83 9.42
N PRO A 14 -6.54 17.19 8.30
CA PRO A 14 -7.17 15.89 8.41
C PRO A 14 -6.17 15.01 9.14
N SER A 15 -6.61 14.39 10.24
CA SER A 15 -5.71 13.51 10.96
C SER A 15 -5.25 12.45 9.96
N LEU A 16 -3.94 12.23 9.85
CA LEU A 16 -3.40 11.29 8.86
C LEU A 16 -4.00 9.88 9.06
N GLU A 17 -4.41 9.59 10.30
CA GLU A 17 -5.08 8.35 10.69
C GLU A 17 -6.42 8.16 9.97
N ASP A 18 -7.20 9.22 9.76
CA ASP A 18 -8.49 9.16 9.03
C ASP A 18 -8.34 8.82 7.54
N THR A 19 -7.12 8.86 7.00
CA THR A 19 -6.84 8.59 5.58
C THR A 19 -6.16 7.23 5.34
N THR A 20 -5.76 6.53 6.41
CA THR A 20 -5.07 5.24 6.28
C THR A 20 -6.11 4.12 6.17
N VAL A 21 -5.91 3.20 5.23
CA VAL A 21 -6.83 2.09 4.96
C VAL A 21 -6.12 0.78 5.18
N ASP A 22 -6.72 -0.11 5.97
CA ASP A 22 -6.23 -1.46 6.16
C ASP A 22 -6.41 -2.30 4.90
N VAL A 23 -5.42 -3.16 4.62
CA VAL A 23 -5.42 -4.01 3.43
C VAL A 23 -5.06 -5.44 3.77
N VAL A 24 -5.68 -6.37 3.05
CA VAL A 24 -5.28 -7.78 3.09
C VAL A 24 -4.11 -7.97 2.13
N ALA A 25 -2.98 -8.45 2.63
CA ALA A 25 -1.78 -8.72 1.84
C ALA A 25 -1.27 -10.15 2.03
N ALA A 26 -0.80 -10.76 0.94
CA ALA A 26 -0.20 -12.09 0.97
C ALA A 26 1.31 -12.02 0.73
N LYS A 27 2.07 -12.84 1.47
CA LYS A 27 3.49 -13.08 1.20
C LYS A 27 3.62 -14.13 0.10
N ILE A 28 4.33 -13.79 -0.97
CA ILE A 28 4.49 -14.65 -2.15
C ILE A 28 5.95 -14.71 -2.59
N GLU A 29 6.29 -15.80 -3.29
CA GLU A 29 7.57 -15.90 -3.98
C GLU A 29 7.68 -14.88 -5.12
N PRO A 30 8.85 -14.25 -5.31
CA PRO A 30 9.07 -13.27 -6.37
C PRO A 30 8.75 -13.80 -7.78
N LYS A 31 8.97 -15.11 -8.02
CA LYS A 31 8.75 -15.76 -9.32
C LYS A 31 7.28 -15.72 -9.76
N LEU A 32 6.35 -15.77 -8.81
CA LEU A 32 4.91 -15.83 -9.08
C LEU A 32 4.25 -14.45 -9.15
N ALA A 33 4.96 -13.40 -8.71
CA ALA A 33 4.38 -12.06 -8.56
C ALA A 33 3.77 -11.52 -9.85
N ASN A 34 4.47 -11.64 -10.99
CA ASN A 34 3.97 -11.13 -12.26
C ASN A 34 2.69 -11.82 -12.74
N ALA A 35 2.55 -13.12 -12.51
CA ALA A 35 1.35 -13.87 -12.86
C ALA A 35 0.16 -13.39 -12.02
N PHE A 36 0.34 -13.30 -10.70
CA PHE A 36 -0.70 -12.83 -9.79
C PHE A 36 -1.11 -11.39 -10.05
N ILE A 37 -0.17 -10.48 -10.30
CA ILE A 37 -0.50 -9.07 -10.61
C ILE A 37 -1.39 -8.99 -11.85
N ARG A 38 -1.08 -9.73 -12.91
CA ARG A 38 -1.87 -9.72 -14.15
C ARG A 38 -3.29 -10.24 -13.91
N GLN A 39 -3.43 -11.35 -13.20
CA GLN A 39 -4.75 -11.91 -12.87
C GLN A 39 -5.54 -10.96 -11.96
N LEU A 40 -4.92 -10.46 -10.90
CA LEU A 40 -5.57 -9.59 -9.94
C LEU A 40 -5.97 -8.23 -10.52
N ASN A 41 -5.22 -7.71 -11.49
CA ASN A 41 -5.61 -6.50 -12.20
C ASN A 41 -6.86 -6.70 -13.08
N GLN A 42 -7.17 -7.94 -13.47
CA GLN A 42 -8.38 -8.27 -14.22
C GLN A 42 -9.57 -8.55 -13.30
N ILE A 43 -9.37 -9.36 -12.25
CA ILE A 43 -10.48 -9.84 -11.40
C ILE A 43 -10.77 -8.96 -10.18
N CYS A 44 -9.80 -8.19 -9.70
CA CYS A 44 -9.91 -7.35 -8.51
C CYS A 44 -9.01 -6.11 -8.62
N PRO A 45 -9.34 -5.17 -9.53
CA PRO A 45 -8.59 -3.93 -9.67
C PRO A 45 -8.74 -3.07 -8.41
N LEU A 46 -7.64 -2.46 -7.97
CA LEU A 46 -7.62 -1.58 -6.80
C LEU A 46 -8.09 -0.16 -7.18
N GLU A 47 -9.36 -0.05 -7.55
CA GLU A 47 -10.16 1.17 -7.78
C GLU A 47 -9.60 2.45 -7.16
N ASN A 48 -9.76 2.46 -5.84
CA ASN A 48 -9.54 3.60 -4.98
C ASN A 48 -8.07 3.72 -4.53
N LEU A 49 -7.24 2.72 -4.86
CA LEU A 49 -5.83 2.65 -4.48
C LEU A 49 -4.90 2.55 -5.71
N ARG A 50 -5.31 3.06 -6.87
CA ARG A 50 -4.48 3.07 -8.10
C ARG A 50 -3.15 3.80 -7.93
N HIS A 51 -3.07 4.71 -6.97
CA HIS A 51 -1.85 5.43 -6.60
C HIS A 51 -0.88 4.57 -5.76
N VAL A 52 -1.36 3.47 -5.16
CA VAL A 52 -0.57 2.56 -4.33
C VAL A 52 0.04 1.46 -5.18
N LYS A 53 1.32 1.15 -4.93
CA LYS A 53 1.98 0.01 -5.56
C LYS A 53 1.46 -1.29 -4.94
N ARG A 54 0.83 -2.15 -5.75
CA ARG A 54 0.31 -3.46 -5.33
C ARG A 54 1.37 -4.44 -4.81
N VAL A 55 2.63 -4.19 -5.15
CA VAL A 55 3.79 -5.06 -4.89
C VAL A 55 4.78 -4.34 -3.99
N ARG A 56 4.98 -4.87 -2.78
CA ARG A 56 6.01 -4.40 -1.85
C ARG A 56 7.09 -5.47 -1.69
N ARG A 57 8.33 -5.14 -2.00
CA ARG A 57 9.46 -6.07 -1.82
C ARG A 57 9.86 -6.10 -0.36
N HIS A 58 10.07 -7.29 0.18
CA HIS A 58 10.68 -7.50 1.49
C HIS A 58 12.10 -7.99 1.28
N THR A 59 13.07 -7.17 1.70
CA THR A 59 14.49 -7.46 1.63
C THR A 59 15.02 -7.79 3.00
N GLU A 60 15.77 -8.89 3.10
CA GLU A 60 16.51 -9.26 4.31
C GLU A 60 17.97 -9.42 3.91
N ASN A 61 18.88 -8.77 4.65
CA ASN A 61 20.32 -8.79 4.38
C ASN A 61 20.71 -8.41 2.94
N GLY A 62 20.01 -7.43 2.35
CA GLY A 62 20.27 -6.94 0.99
C GLY A 62 19.75 -7.83 -0.15
N SER A 63 19.16 -8.98 0.16
CA SER A 63 18.55 -9.89 -0.82
C SER A 63 17.03 -9.80 -0.77
N ILE A 64 16.37 -9.82 -1.93
CA ILE A 64 14.89 -9.89 -1.99
C ILE A 64 14.49 -11.33 -1.63
N CYS A 65 13.98 -11.51 -0.41
CA CYS A 65 13.55 -12.83 0.05
C CYS A 65 12.11 -13.10 -0.38
N ASN A 66 11.23 -12.10 -0.28
CA ASN A 66 9.80 -12.27 -0.54
C ASN A 66 9.15 -10.98 -1.05
N ILE A 67 7.93 -11.12 -1.57
CA ILE A 67 7.10 -9.99 -1.99
C ILE A 67 5.78 -10.05 -1.23
N HIS A 68 5.30 -8.89 -0.78
CA HIS A 68 3.96 -8.72 -0.24
C HIS A 68 3.08 -8.16 -1.34
N LEU A 69 1.97 -8.83 -1.60
CA LEU A 69 1.02 -8.47 -2.64
C LEU A 69 -0.30 -8.06 -2.01
N VAL A 70 -0.74 -6.83 -2.29
CA VAL A 70 -2.02 -6.30 -1.81
C VAL A 70 -3.16 -6.94 -2.60
N LEU A 71 -4.03 -7.66 -1.90
CA LEU A 71 -5.16 -8.36 -2.49
C LEU A 71 -6.37 -7.42 -2.60
N MET A 72 -6.80 -6.87 -1.48
CA MET A 72 -8.00 -6.04 -1.36
C MET A 72 -7.94 -5.14 -0.12
N ILE A 73 -8.83 -4.15 -0.05
CA ILE A 73 -9.09 -3.36 1.15
C ILE A 73 -9.71 -4.27 2.21
N SER A 74 -9.19 -4.21 3.43
CA SER A 74 -9.78 -4.87 4.59
C SER A 74 -10.97 -4.04 5.03
N VAL A 75 -12.18 -4.52 4.74
CA VAL A 75 -13.39 -3.94 5.32
C VAL A 75 -13.63 -4.69 6.63
N CYS A 76 -13.18 -4.13 7.75
CA CYS A 76 -13.65 -4.61 9.05
C CYS A 76 -15.15 -4.32 9.14
N PRO A 77 -16.00 -5.32 9.50
CA PRO A 77 -17.39 -5.08 9.82
C PRO A 77 -17.56 -4.28 11.11
#